data_AF-A0A1V5INV3-F1
#
_entry.id   AF-A0A1V5INV3-F1
#
_cell.length_a   1.000
_cell.length_b   1.000
_cell.length_c   1.000
_cell.angle_alpha   90.00
_cell.angle_beta   90.00
_cell.angle_gamma   90.00
#
_symmetry.space_group_name_H-M   'P 1'
#
loop_
_entity.id
_entity.type
_entity.pdbx_description
1 polymer ?
#
loop_
_entity_poly.entity_id
_entity_poly.type
_entity_poly.pdbx_seq_one_letter_code
_entity_poly.pdbx_strand_id
1 'polypeptide(L)'
;MAVQYYATEYRSDETEAIKRVTPGHLYLPFSRFRNVSLKQWFKKLGYTPRVLVGAEGVSLDTYLNWIRLNGPDEYLALDGERGYYKTMQKLGFSPTPIVHSCYDTRVETYVAEGARRIAIKDGTAKWVETTCVTYPDVEFHLLGFLKGCTHLTSHNNTVWATNARAGKPDYVKGMGRERNILRMVENLRWEEEKGG
;
A
#
# COMPACT_ATOMS: atom_id res chain seq x y z
N MET A 1 -13.77 -2.73 2.88
CA MET A 1 -12.42 -2.76 2.28
C MET A 1 -11.56 -1.70 2.96
N ALA A 2 -10.37 -2.03 3.45
CA ALA A 2 -9.52 -1.06 4.14
C ALA A 2 -8.72 -0.19 3.15
N VAL A 3 -8.81 1.13 3.30
CA VAL A 3 -8.03 2.07 2.49
C VAL A 3 -6.75 2.44 3.23
N GLN A 4 -5.59 2.19 2.63
CA GLN A 4 -4.31 2.63 3.17
C GLN A 4 -3.96 4.02 2.66
N TYR A 5 -3.63 4.92 3.57
CA TYR A 5 -3.20 6.27 3.24
C TYR A 5 -1.78 6.23 2.65
N TYR A 6 -1.63 6.67 1.41
CA TYR A 6 -0.32 6.74 0.76
C TYR A 6 0.44 7.98 1.25
N ALA A 7 1.44 7.77 2.12
CA ALA A 7 2.29 8.88 2.56
C ALA A 7 3.28 9.25 1.46
N THR A 8 3.20 10.48 0.96
CA THR A 8 3.97 10.88 -0.21
C THR A 8 5.44 11.17 0.09
N GLU A 9 5.74 11.72 1.28
CA GLU A 9 7.08 12.05 1.75
C GLU A 9 7.11 12.35 3.26
N TYR A 10 8.29 12.31 3.89
CA TYR A 10 8.49 12.79 5.26
C TYR A 10 8.81 14.29 5.25
N ARG A 11 7.82 15.13 4.95
CA ARG A 11 7.94 16.59 5.03
C ARG A 11 6.94 17.15 6.03
N SER A 12 7.18 18.38 6.48
CA SER A 12 6.38 19.02 7.52
C SER A 12 4.92 19.16 7.10
N ASP A 13 4.66 19.52 5.85
CA ASP A 13 3.31 19.65 5.28
C ASP A 13 2.55 18.31 5.22
N GLU A 14 3.19 17.26 4.71
CA GLU A 14 2.59 15.91 4.71
C GLU A 14 2.35 15.39 6.13
N THR A 15 3.29 15.65 7.05
CA THR A 15 3.16 15.26 8.46
C THR A 15 1.96 15.96 9.11
N GLU A 16 1.76 17.25 8.86
CA GLU A 16 0.59 17.99 9.36
C GLU A 16 -0.73 17.52 8.70
N ALA A 17 -0.71 17.16 7.42
CA ALA A 17 -1.87 16.56 6.77
C ALA A 17 -2.26 15.21 7.43
N ILE A 18 -1.27 14.34 7.65
CA ILE A 18 -1.46 13.04 8.32
C ILE A 18 -1.95 13.21 9.76
N LYS A 19 -1.49 14.24 10.49
CA LYS A 19 -2.01 14.56 11.83
C LYS A 19 -3.48 14.96 11.82
N ARG A 20 -3.91 15.76 10.84
CA ARG A 20 -5.30 16.22 10.77
C ARG A 20 -6.25 15.10 10.41
N VAL A 21 -5.83 14.24 9.49
CA VAL A 21 -6.63 13.13 8.98
C VAL A 21 -6.60 11.93 9.94
N THR A 22 -5.51 11.74 10.66
CA THR A 22 -5.28 10.63 11.61
C THR A 22 -5.60 9.25 11.00
N PRO A 23 -5.05 8.88 9.82
CA PRO A 23 -5.30 7.57 9.23
C PRO A 23 -4.80 6.43 10.13
N GLY A 24 -5.63 5.40 10.32
CA GLY A 24 -5.22 4.20 11.07
C GLY A 24 -4.16 3.34 10.35
N HIS A 25 -4.07 3.44 9.02
CA HIS A 25 -3.14 2.67 8.19
C HIS A 25 -2.40 3.57 7.20
N LEU A 26 -1.07 3.47 7.17
CA LEU A 26 -0.20 4.17 6.23
C LEU A 26 0.49 3.18 5.29
N TYR A 27 0.51 3.51 4.00
CA TYR A 27 1.44 2.95 3.03
C TYR A 27 2.65 3.88 2.87
N LEU A 28 3.87 3.35 3.07
CA LEU A 28 5.12 4.08 2.95
C LEU A 28 5.96 3.55 1.78
N PRO A 29 6.27 4.38 0.77
CA PRO A 29 7.29 4.03 -0.22
C PRO A 29 8.68 4.08 0.42
N PHE A 30 9.38 2.95 0.48
CA PHE A 30 10.69 2.83 1.13
C PHE A 30 11.68 3.89 0.65
N SER A 31 11.76 4.14 -0.66
CA SER A 31 12.68 5.15 -1.24
C SER A 31 12.52 6.56 -0.65
N ARG A 32 11.32 6.90 -0.14
CA ARG A 32 11.00 8.19 0.48
C ARG A 32 11.22 8.22 1.99
N PHE A 33 11.13 7.05 2.63
CA PHE A 33 11.20 6.92 4.09
C PHE A 33 12.48 6.23 4.58
N ARG A 34 13.39 5.84 3.68
CA ARG A 34 14.63 5.10 4.01
C ARG A 34 15.55 5.77 5.03
N ASN A 35 15.48 7.09 5.16
CA ASN A 35 16.30 7.88 6.09
C ASN A 35 15.51 8.33 7.34
N VAL A 36 14.30 7.83 7.52
CA VAL A 36 13.40 8.21 8.60
C VAL A 36 13.38 7.11 9.65
N SER A 37 13.45 7.51 10.92
CA SER A 37 13.08 6.65 12.05
C SER A 37 11.58 6.74 12.28
N LEU A 38 10.85 5.63 12.08
CA LEU A 38 9.40 5.56 12.33
C LEU A 38 9.06 5.97 13.77
N LYS A 39 9.84 5.48 14.74
CA LYS A 39 9.68 5.85 16.17
C LYS A 39 9.72 7.37 16.38
N GLN A 40 10.70 8.05 15.76
CA GLN A 40 10.80 9.50 15.87
C GLN A 40 9.69 10.22 15.11
N TRP A 41 9.27 9.69 13.96
CA TRP A 41 8.17 10.27 13.19
C TRP A 41 6.84 10.15 13.92
N PHE A 42 6.51 8.99 14.46
CA PHE A 42 5.27 8.76 15.19
C PHE A 42 5.19 9.63 16.44
N LYS A 43 6.32 9.87 17.13
CA LYS A 43 6.37 10.87 18.20
C LYS A 43 6.00 12.27 17.71
N LYS A 44 6.40 12.64 16.48
CA LYS A 44 5.99 13.93 15.88
C LYS A 44 4.52 13.92 15.48
N LEU A 45 3.98 12.79 14.98
CA LEU A 45 2.57 12.64 14.63
C LEU A 45 1.65 12.70 15.86
N GLY A 46 2.12 12.20 17.02
CA GLY A 46 1.33 12.11 18.24
C GLY A 46 0.47 10.84 18.34
N TYR A 47 0.58 9.92 17.38
CA TYR A 47 -0.06 8.61 17.38
C TYR A 47 0.75 7.60 16.55
N THR A 48 0.42 6.31 16.69
CA THR A 48 1.10 5.21 15.99
C THR A 48 0.14 4.54 15.01
N PRO A 49 0.20 4.84 13.70
CA PRO A 49 -0.57 4.11 12.69
C PRO A 49 0.07 2.74 12.39
N ARG A 50 -0.73 1.82 11.86
CA ARG A 50 -0.20 0.60 11.24
C ARG A 50 0.48 0.93 9.91
N VAL A 51 1.64 0.35 9.65
CA VAL A 51 2.46 0.64 8.47
C VAL A 51 2.60 -0.57 7.56
N LEU A 52 2.25 -0.37 6.28
CA LEU A 52 2.73 -1.19 5.18
C LEU A 52 3.84 -0.43 4.44
N VAL A 53 5.01 -1.06 4.25
CA VAL A 53 6.09 -0.49 3.43
C VAL A 53 6.27 -1.27 2.13
N GLY A 54 6.48 -0.55 1.02
CA GLY A 54 6.82 -1.14 -0.28
C GLY A 54 8.14 -0.58 -0.82
N ALA A 55 8.94 -1.41 -1.48
CA ALA A 55 10.25 -1.04 -1.99
C ALA A 55 10.47 -1.53 -3.42
N GLU A 56 10.99 -0.66 -4.27
CA GLU A 56 11.34 -0.92 -5.67
C GLU A 56 12.70 -0.27 -5.98
N GLY A 57 13.56 -0.95 -6.74
CA GLY A 57 14.84 -0.40 -7.20
C GLY A 57 15.88 -0.11 -6.11
N VAL A 58 15.89 -0.89 -5.03
CA VAL A 58 16.85 -0.76 -3.92
C VAL A 58 17.51 -2.10 -3.61
N SER A 59 18.66 -2.10 -2.94
CA SER A 59 19.30 -3.36 -2.54
C SER A 59 18.53 -4.04 -1.40
N LEU A 60 18.50 -5.37 -1.43
CA LEU A 60 17.83 -6.18 -0.42
C LEU A 60 18.35 -5.87 0.99
N ASP A 61 19.67 -5.81 1.16
CA ASP A 61 20.29 -5.56 2.47
C ASP A 61 19.87 -4.21 3.07
N THR A 62 19.81 -3.16 2.24
CA THR A 62 19.38 -1.84 2.70
C THR A 62 17.93 -1.89 3.19
N TYR A 63 17.06 -2.56 2.44
CA TYR A 63 15.66 -2.68 2.78
C TYR A 63 15.43 -3.52 4.05
N LEU A 64 16.09 -4.68 4.16
CA LEU A 64 16.00 -5.56 5.33
C LEU A 64 16.55 -4.91 6.61
N ASN A 65 17.68 -4.19 6.50
CA ASN A 65 18.22 -3.45 7.62
C ASN A 65 17.26 -2.37 8.10
N TRP A 66 16.59 -1.65 7.19
CA TRP A 66 15.59 -0.66 7.57
C TRP A 66 14.38 -1.30 8.25
N ILE A 67 13.87 -2.43 7.74
CA ILE A 67 12.78 -3.18 8.36
C ILE A 67 13.15 -3.58 9.79
N ARG A 68 14.35 -4.12 10.01
CA ARG A 68 14.82 -4.50 11.37
C ARG A 68 14.88 -3.30 12.32
N LEU A 69 15.36 -2.16 11.84
CA LEU A 69 15.51 -0.96 12.66
C LEU A 69 14.17 -0.28 12.99
N ASN A 70 13.20 -0.37 12.09
CA ASN A 70 11.95 0.38 12.20
C ASN A 70 10.74 -0.47 12.61
N GLY A 71 10.79 -1.78 12.40
CA GLY A 71 9.72 -2.73 12.74
C GLY A 71 8.35 -2.33 12.19
N PRO A 72 8.18 -2.09 10.87
CA PRO A 72 6.85 -1.85 10.32
C PRO A 72 5.96 -3.08 10.54
N ASP A 73 4.64 -2.87 10.67
CA ASP A 73 3.67 -3.95 10.86
C ASP A 73 3.67 -4.92 9.67
N GLU A 74 3.74 -4.38 8.46
CA GLU A 74 3.73 -5.12 7.22
C GLU A 74 4.76 -4.56 6.23
N TYR A 75 5.29 -5.43 5.37
CA TYR A 75 6.21 -5.04 4.32
C TYR A 75 6.05 -5.94 3.10
N LEU A 76 6.09 -5.32 1.92
CA LEU A 76 6.07 -6.05 0.66
C LEU A 76 7.44 -6.71 0.43
N ALA A 77 7.42 -7.82 -0.29
CA ALA A 77 8.63 -8.36 -0.90
C ALA A 77 9.25 -7.30 -1.80
N LEU A 78 10.58 -7.29 -1.91
CA LEU A 78 11.27 -6.35 -2.79
C LEU A 78 10.78 -6.55 -4.23
N ASP A 79 10.27 -5.47 -4.82
CA ASP A 79 9.69 -5.43 -6.16
C ASP A 79 10.78 -5.64 -7.22
N GLY A 80 10.60 -6.64 -8.08
CA GLY A 80 11.61 -7.13 -9.01
C GLY A 80 11.38 -8.59 -9.38
N GLU A 81 12.09 -9.52 -8.72
CA GLU A 81 12.00 -10.95 -9.00
C GLU A 81 11.33 -11.75 -7.87
N ARG A 82 10.64 -12.86 -8.22
CA ARG A 82 10.10 -13.84 -7.24
C ARG A 82 11.17 -14.30 -6.25
N GLY A 83 12.43 -14.33 -6.67
CA GLY A 83 13.57 -14.70 -5.84
C GLY A 83 13.66 -13.91 -4.54
N TYR A 84 13.24 -12.64 -4.52
CA TYR A 84 13.31 -11.83 -3.31
C TYR A 84 12.33 -12.29 -2.23
N TYR A 85 11.10 -12.66 -2.59
CA TYR A 85 10.13 -13.20 -1.63
C TYR A 85 10.71 -14.41 -0.89
N LYS A 86 11.26 -15.39 -1.63
CA LYS A 86 11.87 -16.58 -1.04
C LYS A 86 13.15 -16.30 -0.26
N THR A 87 13.97 -15.37 -0.75
CA THR A 87 15.21 -15.00 -0.07
C THR A 87 14.91 -14.34 1.27
N MET A 88 13.95 -13.42 1.32
CA MET A 88 13.50 -12.78 2.55
C MET A 88 12.93 -13.80 3.55
N GLN A 89 12.11 -14.77 3.10
CA GLN A 89 11.63 -15.86 3.94
C GLN A 89 12.77 -16.69 4.54
N LYS A 90 13.77 -17.07 3.73
CA LYS A 90 14.95 -17.81 4.21
C LYS A 90 15.77 -17.03 5.24
N LEU A 91 15.72 -15.71 5.19
CA LEU A 91 16.38 -14.80 6.14
C LEU A 91 15.54 -14.51 7.39
N GLY A 92 14.40 -15.19 7.57
CA GLY A 92 13.52 -15.07 8.74
C GLY A 92 12.49 -13.94 8.68
N PHE A 93 12.29 -13.33 7.51
CA PHE A 93 11.27 -12.30 7.30
C PHE A 93 9.96 -12.91 6.77
N SER A 94 8.85 -12.21 6.97
CA SER A 94 7.52 -12.61 6.49
C SER A 94 6.94 -11.53 5.55
N PRO A 95 7.54 -11.31 4.37
CA PRO A 95 7.05 -10.30 3.44
C PRO A 95 5.71 -10.70 2.80
N THR A 96 4.93 -9.70 2.38
CA THR A 96 3.80 -9.89 1.47
C THR A 96 4.31 -10.02 0.03
N PRO A 97 4.08 -11.16 -0.68
CA PRO A 97 4.48 -11.30 -2.09
C PRO A 97 3.71 -10.34 -3.00
N ILE A 98 4.31 -9.98 -4.13
CA ILE A 98 3.71 -9.10 -5.14
C ILE A 98 3.45 -9.90 -6.42
N VAL A 99 2.25 -9.76 -6.98
CA VAL A 99 1.92 -10.16 -8.35
C VAL A 99 1.76 -8.92 -9.22
N HIS A 100 2.33 -8.97 -10.43
CA HIS A 100 2.52 -7.77 -11.23
C HIS A 100 1.47 -7.54 -12.29
N SER A 101 0.78 -8.56 -12.77
CA SER A 101 -0.20 -8.39 -13.85
C SER A 101 -1.25 -9.49 -13.83
N CYS A 102 -2.30 -9.32 -14.64
CA CYS A 102 -3.28 -10.38 -14.86
C CYS A 102 -2.73 -11.61 -15.61
N TYR A 103 -1.52 -11.51 -16.17
CA TYR A 103 -0.81 -12.65 -16.77
C TYR A 103 0.09 -13.35 -15.77
N ASP A 104 0.14 -12.85 -14.53
CA ASP A 104 0.97 -13.40 -13.48
C ASP A 104 0.29 -14.64 -12.86
N THR A 105 0.77 -15.82 -13.25
CA THR A 105 0.29 -17.10 -12.74
C THR A 105 0.77 -17.40 -11.31
N ARG A 106 1.57 -16.51 -10.70
CA ARG A 106 2.14 -16.73 -9.37
C ARG A 106 1.13 -16.64 -8.23
N VAL A 107 -0.10 -16.17 -8.45
CA VAL A 107 -1.15 -16.15 -7.41
C VAL A 107 -1.32 -17.56 -6.83
N GLU A 108 -1.62 -18.55 -7.67
CA GLU A 108 -1.81 -19.94 -7.26
C GLU A 108 -0.56 -20.49 -6.54
N THR A 109 0.62 -20.13 -7.04
CA THR A 109 1.89 -20.52 -6.43
C THR A 109 2.05 -19.96 -5.02
N TYR A 110 1.77 -18.68 -4.80
CA TYR A 110 1.87 -18.06 -3.48
C TYR A 110 0.83 -18.62 -2.51
N VAL A 111 -0.39 -18.90 -2.99
CA VAL A 111 -1.42 -19.57 -2.20
C VAL A 111 -0.97 -20.98 -1.78
N ALA A 112 -0.46 -21.78 -2.71
CA ALA A 112 0.07 -23.12 -2.43
C ALA A 112 1.27 -23.10 -1.45
N GLU A 113 2.05 -22.02 -1.47
CA GLU A 113 3.15 -21.77 -0.53
C GLU A 113 2.68 -21.22 0.84
N GLY A 114 1.37 -21.05 1.04
CA GLY A 114 0.77 -20.62 2.31
C GLY A 114 0.73 -19.10 2.52
N ALA A 115 0.87 -18.30 1.47
CA ALA A 115 0.71 -16.86 1.58
C ALA A 115 -0.74 -16.51 1.97
N ARG A 116 -0.91 -15.86 3.13
CA ARG A 116 -2.21 -15.39 3.63
C ARG A 116 -2.61 -14.02 3.08
N ARG A 117 -1.66 -13.31 2.49
CA ARG A 117 -1.84 -11.98 1.92
C ARG A 117 -0.99 -11.85 0.67
N ILE A 118 -1.54 -11.26 -0.38
CA ILE A 118 -0.87 -11.04 -1.66
C ILE A 118 -1.13 -9.60 -2.12
N ALA A 119 -0.07 -8.90 -2.51
CA ALA A 119 -0.18 -7.58 -3.10
C ALA A 119 -0.29 -7.67 -4.64
N ILE A 120 -1.15 -6.87 -5.24
CA ILE A 120 -1.37 -6.79 -6.68
C ILE A 120 -0.88 -5.43 -7.17
N LYS A 121 0.12 -5.40 -8.07
CA LYS A 121 0.65 -4.16 -8.65
C LYS A 121 -0.20 -3.70 -9.85
N ASP A 122 -0.24 -4.51 -10.89
CA ASP A 122 -1.07 -4.24 -12.06
C ASP A 122 -2.09 -5.36 -12.28
N GLY A 123 -3.27 -5.02 -12.77
CA GLY A 123 -4.37 -5.95 -12.99
C GLY A 123 -5.58 -5.24 -13.56
N THR A 124 -6.44 -5.98 -14.27
CA THR A 124 -7.75 -5.46 -14.67
C THR A 124 -8.75 -5.69 -13.54
N ALA A 125 -9.75 -4.81 -13.41
CA ALA A 125 -10.76 -4.95 -12.34
C ALA A 125 -11.43 -6.33 -12.37
N LYS A 126 -11.78 -6.84 -13.56
CA LYS A 126 -12.37 -8.18 -13.73
C LYS A 126 -11.45 -9.28 -13.21
N TRP A 127 -10.16 -9.22 -13.55
CA TRP A 127 -9.20 -10.23 -13.10
C TRP A 127 -8.98 -10.17 -11.59
N VAL A 128 -8.83 -8.97 -11.03
CA VAL A 128 -8.65 -8.77 -9.58
C VAL A 128 -9.85 -9.33 -8.83
N GLU A 129 -11.07 -8.97 -9.24
CA GLU A 129 -12.29 -9.46 -8.61
C GLU A 129 -12.42 -10.99 -8.71
N THR A 130 -12.19 -11.55 -9.90
CA THR A 130 -12.22 -13.00 -10.11
C THR A 130 -11.21 -13.71 -9.21
N THR A 131 -10.01 -13.15 -9.07
CA THR A 131 -8.93 -13.71 -8.25
C THR A 131 -9.31 -13.71 -6.77
N CYS A 132 -9.86 -12.60 -6.26
CA CYS A 132 -10.31 -12.49 -4.87
C CYS A 132 -11.44 -13.49 -4.56
N VAL A 133 -12.38 -13.68 -5.49
CA VAL A 133 -13.47 -14.67 -5.36
C VAL A 133 -12.94 -16.10 -5.40
N THR A 134 -11.91 -16.37 -6.22
CA THR A 134 -11.32 -17.71 -6.37
C THR A 134 -10.56 -18.14 -5.12
N TYR A 135 -9.94 -17.19 -4.41
CA TYR A 135 -9.13 -17.45 -3.21
C TYR A 135 -9.67 -16.66 -2.00
N PRO A 136 -10.86 -17.03 -1.47
CA PRO A 136 -11.55 -16.23 -0.44
C PRO A 136 -10.81 -16.19 0.91
N ASP A 137 -9.95 -17.17 1.18
CA ASP A 137 -9.16 -17.25 2.43
C ASP A 137 -7.85 -16.42 2.38
N VAL A 138 -7.59 -15.74 1.26
CA VAL A 138 -6.38 -14.96 1.01
C VAL A 138 -6.73 -13.49 0.97
N GLU A 139 -6.00 -12.68 1.73
CA GLU A 139 -6.17 -11.24 1.69
C GLU A 139 -5.48 -10.64 0.47
N PHE A 140 -6.21 -9.83 -0.31
CA PHE A 140 -5.64 -9.14 -1.46
C PHE A 140 -5.50 -7.64 -1.19
N HIS A 141 -4.28 -7.13 -1.42
CA HIS A 141 -3.96 -5.72 -1.33
C HIS A 141 -3.63 -5.14 -2.71
N LEU A 142 -4.44 -4.22 -3.22
CA LEU A 142 -4.15 -3.56 -4.49
C LEU A 142 -3.21 -2.34 -4.29
N LEU A 143 -2.06 -2.34 -4.97
CA LEU A 143 -1.14 -1.20 -5.04
C LEU A 143 -1.64 -0.18 -6.06
N GLY A 144 -2.77 0.44 -5.75
CA GLY A 144 -3.46 1.37 -6.62
C GLY A 144 -4.96 1.32 -6.38
N PHE A 145 -5.73 1.91 -7.28
CA PHE A 145 -7.18 1.91 -7.18
C PHE A 145 -7.83 1.43 -8.48
N LEU A 146 -8.75 0.48 -8.35
CA LEU A 146 -9.61 -0.02 -9.42
C LEU A 146 -11.06 -0.01 -8.93
N LYS A 147 -11.98 0.48 -9.78
CA LYS A 147 -13.41 0.44 -9.49
C LYS A 147 -13.95 -0.98 -9.69
N GLY A 148 -14.92 -1.38 -8.86
CA GLY A 148 -15.65 -2.64 -9.02
C GLY A 148 -14.95 -3.89 -8.48
N CYS A 149 -13.91 -3.71 -7.66
CA CYS A 149 -13.22 -4.81 -6.97
C CYS A 149 -13.72 -4.90 -5.52
N THR A 150 -14.91 -5.49 -5.30
CA THR A 150 -15.58 -5.49 -3.98
C THR A 150 -14.97 -6.50 -3.01
N HIS A 151 -14.31 -7.53 -3.52
CA HIS A 151 -13.68 -8.59 -2.72
C HIS A 151 -12.23 -8.27 -2.33
N LEU A 152 -11.71 -7.10 -2.69
CA LEU A 152 -10.40 -6.65 -2.21
C LEU A 152 -10.44 -6.38 -0.71
N THR A 153 -9.45 -6.92 0.01
CA THR A 153 -9.28 -6.66 1.44
C THR A 153 -8.86 -5.21 1.66
N SER A 154 -7.94 -4.72 0.82
CA SER A 154 -7.41 -3.36 0.96
C SER A 154 -6.79 -2.82 -0.32
N HIS A 155 -6.58 -1.51 -0.36
CA HIS A 155 -5.87 -0.87 -1.46
C HIS A 155 -5.16 0.41 -0.99
N ASN A 156 -4.27 0.96 -1.82
CA ASN A 156 -3.63 2.26 -1.60
C ASN A 156 -3.74 3.16 -2.86
N ASN A 157 -3.48 4.45 -2.73
CA ASN A 157 -3.61 5.40 -3.87
C ASN A 157 -2.27 5.70 -4.57
N THR A 158 -1.37 4.72 -4.72
CA THR A 158 -0.06 4.85 -5.40
C THR A 158 -0.15 5.45 -6.81
N VAL A 159 -1.08 4.95 -7.64
CA VAL A 159 -1.27 5.38 -9.04
C VAL A 159 -1.63 6.86 -9.12
N TRP A 160 -2.44 7.35 -8.18
CA TRP A 160 -2.77 8.77 -8.09
C TRP A 160 -1.56 9.62 -7.71
N ALA A 161 -0.74 9.18 -6.74
CA ALA A 161 0.45 9.92 -6.32
C ALA A 161 1.48 10.05 -7.46
N THR A 162 1.64 9.01 -8.29
CA THR A 162 2.48 9.02 -9.49
C THR A 162 1.94 9.98 -10.56
N ASN A 163 0.64 9.93 -10.83
CA ASN A 163 -0.02 10.79 -11.83
C ASN A 163 -0.04 12.26 -11.42
N ALA A 164 -0.28 12.56 -10.13
CA ALA A 164 -0.22 13.91 -9.58
C ALA A 164 1.19 14.54 -9.73
N ARG A 165 2.26 13.74 -9.59
CA ARG A 165 3.65 14.19 -9.77
C ARG A 165 4.01 14.44 -11.23
N ALA A 166 3.41 13.71 -12.16
CA ALA A 166 3.65 13.86 -13.59
C ALA A 166 2.96 15.10 -14.20
N GLY A 167 2.33 15.96 -13.38
CA GLY A 167 1.52 17.09 -13.87
C GLY A 167 0.26 16.65 -14.61
N LYS A 168 -0.03 15.34 -14.58
CA LYS A 168 -1.15 14.68 -15.24
C LYS A 168 -1.95 13.89 -14.19
N PRO A 169 -2.50 14.55 -13.15
CA PRO A 169 -3.44 13.84 -12.30
C PRO A 169 -4.61 13.46 -13.21
N ASP A 170 -4.69 12.21 -13.64
CA ASP A 170 -5.87 11.74 -14.34
C ASP A 170 -7.06 12.06 -13.44
N TYR A 171 -7.83 12.98 -13.98
CA TYR A 171 -8.66 13.88 -13.23
C TYR A 171 -9.97 13.15 -12.97
N VAL A 172 -10.38 13.01 -11.71
CA VAL A 172 -11.83 13.01 -11.46
C VAL A 172 -12.21 14.50 -11.45
N LYS A 173 -13.01 14.96 -12.43
CA LYS A 173 -13.52 16.35 -12.51
C LYS A 173 -14.00 16.84 -11.14
N GLY A 174 -13.34 17.87 -10.57
CA GLY A 174 -13.80 18.56 -9.34
C GLY A 174 -12.76 19.09 -8.34
N MET A 175 -11.48 18.67 -8.33
CA MET A 175 -10.55 19.04 -7.22
C MET A 175 -9.20 19.60 -7.66
N GLY A 176 -8.90 20.79 -7.12
CA GLY A 176 -7.56 21.35 -7.00
C GLY A 176 -6.78 20.79 -5.79
N ARG A 177 -5.52 21.23 -5.68
CA ARG A 177 -4.48 20.70 -4.79
C ARG A 177 -4.79 20.76 -3.29
N GLU A 178 -5.48 21.80 -2.81
CA GLU A 178 -5.97 21.92 -1.42
C GLU A 178 -7.29 21.15 -1.19
N ARG A 179 -8.07 20.88 -2.26
CA ARG A 179 -9.34 20.15 -2.19
C ARG A 179 -9.17 18.64 -2.03
N ASN A 180 -8.04 18.06 -2.42
CA ASN A 180 -7.80 16.61 -2.27
C ASN A 180 -7.63 16.17 -0.80
N ILE A 181 -7.26 17.09 0.10
CA ILE A 181 -7.17 16.88 1.56
C ILE A 181 -8.58 16.90 2.20
N LEU A 182 -9.48 17.79 1.76
CA LEU A 182 -10.91 17.75 2.13
C LEU A 182 -11.64 16.52 1.56
N ARG A 183 -11.19 16.03 0.41
CA ARG A 183 -11.84 14.93 -0.31
C ARG A 183 -11.70 13.56 0.33
N MET A 184 -10.67 13.35 1.15
CA MET A 184 -10.56 12.14 1.95
C MET A 184 -11.51 12.17 3.16
N VAL A 185 -11.84 13.37 3.66
CA VAL A 185 -12.83 13.57 4.75
C VAL A 185 -14.26 13.35 4.25
N GLU A 186 -14.58 13.69 2.99
CA GLU A 186 -15.89 13.43 2.38
C GLU A 186 -16.08 11.98 1.87
N ASN A 187 -15.03 11.34 1.33
CA ASN A 187 -15.14 9.94 0.89
C ASN A 187 -15.30 8.95 2.06
N LEU A 188 -14.86 9.30 3.27
CA LEU A 188 -15.12 8.49 4.47
C LEU A 188 -16.51 8.73 5.08
N ARG A 189 -17.13 9.90 4.87
CA ARG A 189 -18.53 10.17 5.28
C ARG A 189 -19.58 9.46 4.42
N TRP A 190 -19.31 9.23 3.13
CA TRP A 190 -20.27 8.64 2.19
C TRP A 190 -20.45 7.12 2.33
N GLU A 191 -19.49 6.40 2.93
CA GLU A 191 -19.65 4.97 3.26
C GLU A 191 -20.44 4.74 4.57
N GLU A 192 -20.53 5.74 5.46
CA GLU A 192 -21.38 5.66 6.67
C GLU A 192 -22.88 5.88 6.35
N GLU A 193 -23.22 6.66 5.32
CA GLU A 193 -24.62 6.99 4.97
C GLU A 193 -25.32 5.96 4.05
N LYS A 194 -24.60 4.97 3.50
CA LYS A 194 -25.16 3.86 2.70
C LYS A 194 -25.04 2.49 3.36
N GLY A 195 -24.53 2.45 4.59
CA GLY A 195 -24.59 1.31 5.50
C GLY A 195 -25.75 1.37 6.49
N GLY A 196 -26.79 2.15 6.19
CA GLY A 196 -28.06 2.23 6.93
C GLY A 196 -29.24 1.88 6.04
#